data_AF-A0A1T2A418-F1
#
_entry.id   AF-A0A1T2A418-F1
#
_cell.length_a   1.000
_cell.length_b   1.000
_cell.length_c   1.000
_cell.angle_alpha   90.00
_cell.angle_beta   90.00
_cell.angle_gamma   90.00
#
_symmetry.space_group_name_H-M   'P 1'
#
loop_
_entity.id
_entity.type
_entity.pdbx_description
1 polymer ?
#
loop_
_entity_poly.entity_id
_entity_poly.type
_entity_poly.pdbx_seq_one_letter_code
_entity_poly.pdbx_strand_id
1 'polypeptide(L)'
;MRVFLTVFLTIWAGAALAETDPAQLFTQSCGRCHRDAVRMVAKIDWAADNQTPEARRDWFDDFMVRHHSPDPDSRAAIAEWLAGIAS
;
A
#
# COMPACT_ATOMS: atom_id res chain seq x y z
N MET A 1 34.24 -20.18 -42.50
CA MET A 1 33.93 -20.41 -41.07
C MET A 1 32.56 -19.83 -40.80
N ARG A 2 31.59 -20.68 -40.42
CA ARG A 2 30.21 -20.29 -40.13
C ARG A 2 30.14 -19.94 -38.64
N VAL A 3 30.04 -18.67 -38.30
CA VAL A 3 29.79 -18.25 -36.92
C VAL A 3 28.30 -17.94 -36.83
N PHE A 4 27.56 -18.89 -36.27
CA PHE A 4 26.17 -18.70 -35.84
C PHE A 4 26.20 -17.80 -34.61
N LEU A 5 25.73 -16.55 -34.75
CA LEU A 5 25.51 -15.68 -33.59
C LEU A 5 24.08 -15.90 -33.10
N THR A 6 23.96 -16.73 -32.07
CA THR A 6 22.75 -16.97 -31.29
C THR A 6 22.28 -15.70 -30.58
N VAL A 7 21.10 -15.26 -31.00
CA VAL A 7 19.99 -14.65 -30.24
C VAL A 7 20.22 -14.58 -28.71
N PHE A 8 20.23 -13.36 -28.16
CA PHE A 8 19.84 -13.10 -26.77
C PHE A 8 18.68 -12.12 -26.77
N LEU A 9 17.47 -12.68 -26.84
CA LEU A 9 16.24 -12.02 -26.41
C LEU A 9 16.38 -11.71 -24.92
N THR A 10 16.65 -10.45 -24.59
CA THR A 10 16.43 -9.91 -23.26
C THR A 10 14.93 -9.83 -23.02
N ILE A 11 14.33 -10.96 -22.66
CA ILE A 11 13.03 -11.00 -22.01
C ILE A 11 13.28 -10.42 -20.61
N TRP A 12 13.24 -9.10 -20.53
CA TRP A 12 13.03 -8.41 -19.26
C TRP A 12 11.60 -8.75 -18.88
N ALA A 13 11.45 -9.91 -18.23
CA ALA A 13 10.26 -10.25 -17.48
C ALA A 13 10.15 -9.18 -16.39
N GLY A 14 9.51 -8.06 -16.74
CA GLY A 14 8.93 -7.18 -15.74
C GLY A 14 8.10 -8.10 -14.87
N ALA A 15 8.57 -8.31 -13.65
CA ALA A 15 7.76 -8.92 -12.63
C ALA A 15 6.51 -8.05 -12.57
N ALA A 16 5.42 -8.53 -13.16
CA ALA A 16 4.10 -8.13 -12.77
C ALA A 16 4.02 -8.54 -11.29
N LEU A 17 4.47 -7.63 -10.41
CA LEU A 17 4.10 -7.65 -9.02
C LEU A 17 2.58 -7.72 -9.08
N ALA A 18 2.03 -8.88 -8.74
CA ALA A 18 0.60 -9.01 -8.57
C ALA A 18 0.22 -7.88 -7.62
N GLU A 19 -0.54 -6.89 -8.10
CA GLU A 19 -1.03 -5.80 -7.27
C GLU A 19 -1.88 -6.45 -6.19
N THR A 20 -1.29 -6.61 -5.01
CA THR A 20 -2.02 -7.16 -3.87
C THR A 20 -3.06 -6.12 -3.49
N ASP A 21 -4.34 -6.51 -3.51
CA ASP A 21 -5.46 -5.64 -3.17
C ASP A 21 -5.25 -5.04 -1.77
N PRO A 22 -5.12 -3.71 -1.63
CA PRO A 22 -4.87 -3.07 -0.34
C PRO A 22 -6.01 -3.27 0.66
N ALA A 23 -7.25 -3.48 0.20
CA ALA A 23 -8.37 -3.83 1.08
C ALA A 23 -8.20 -5.23 1.69
N GLN A 24 -7.64 -6.16 0.90
CA GLN A 24 -7.31 -7.50 1.36
C GLN A 24 -6.13 -7.46 2.35
N LEU A 25 -5.08 -6.69 2.05
CA LEU A 25 -3.94 -6.48 2.96
C LEU A 25 -4.40 -5.90 4.30
N PHE A 26 -5.24 -4.87 4.27
CA PHE A 26 -5.85 -4.32 5.49
C PHE A 26 -6.65 -5.36 6.27
N THR A 27 -7.46 -6.18 5.59
CA THR A 27 -8.24 -7.23 6.27
C THR A 27 -7.33 -8.24 6.97
N GLN A 28 -6.22 -8.61 6.35
CA GLN A 28 -5.25 -9.56 6.91
C GLN A 28 -4.49 -8.99 8.11
N SER A 29 -3.98 -7.75 8.00
CA SER A 29 -3.14 -7.14 9.03
C SER A 29 -3.94 -6.46 10.15
N CYS A 30 -5.06 -5.83 9.81
CA CYS A 30 -5.81 -4.94 10.70
C CYS A 30 -7.20 -5.50 11.06
N GLY A 31 -7.76 -6.42 10.25
CA GLY A 31 -9.15 -6.87 10.33
C GLY A 31 -9.57 -7.53 11.64
N ARG A 32 -8.60 -8.04 12.42
CA ARG A 32 -8.86 -8.56 13.77
C ARG A 32 -9.42 -7.49 14.71
N CYS A 33 -8.92 -6.26 14.61
CA CYS A 33 -9.32 -5.13 15.46
C CYS A 33 -10.24 -4.15 14.70
N HIS A 34 -9.96 -3.94 13.42
CA HIS A 34 -10.66 -3.00 12.56
C HIS A 34 -11.45 -3.75 11.48
N ARG A 35 -12.68 -4.16 11.82
CA ARG A 35 -13.55 -4.90 10.90
C ARG A 35 -13.98 -4.10 9.67
N ASP A 36 -13.96 -2.77 9.76
CA ASP A 36 -14.46 -1.87 8.74
C ASP A 36 -13.54 -0.64 8.64
N ALA A 37 -12.80 -0.57 7.54
CA ALA A 37 -11.84 0.51 7.27
C ALA A 37 -12.55 1.86 7.08
N VAL A 38 -13.68 1.90 6.38
CA VAL A 38 -14.42 3.14 6.10
C VAL A 38 -14.95 3.73 7.40
N ARG A 39 -15.58 2.91 8.23
CA ARG A 39 -16.07 3.35 9.55
C ARG A 39 -14.94 3.75 10.50
N MET A 40 -13.78 3.11 10.39
CA MET A 40 -12.60 3.49 11.18
C MET A 40 -12.09 4.87 10.75
N VAL A 41 -11.85 5.08 9.45
CA VAL A 41 -11.34 6.33 8.89
C VAL A 41 -12.28 7.50 9.19
N ALA A 42 -13.59 7.30 9.08
CA ALA A 42 -14.59 8.32 9.38
C ALA A 42 -14.59 8.82 10.85
N LYS A 43 -13.90 8.12 11.76
CA LYS A 43 -13.76 8.52 13.17
C LYS A 43 -12.46 9.25 13.46
N ILE A 44 -11.55 9.35 12.50
CA ILE A 44 -10.29 10.07 12.67
C ILE A 44 -10.60 11.56 12.57
N ASP A 45 -10.22 12.30 13.61
CA ASP A 45 -10.25 13.76 13.57
C ASP A 45 -9.00 14.25 12.86
N TRP A 46 -9.19 14.82 11.66
CA TRP A 46 -8.10 15.28 10.82
C TRP A 46 -7.64 16.67 11.28
N ALA A 47 -6.43 16.72 11.84
CA ALA A 47 -5.74 17.98 12.09
C ALA A 47 -5.55 18.78 10.78
N ALA A 48 -5.36 20.10 10.89
CA ALA A 48 -5.32 21.01 9.74
C ALA A 48 -4.19 20.69 8.75
N ASP A 49 -3.11 20.08 9.21
CA ASP A 49 -1.96 19.62 8.42
C ASP A 49 -2.23 18.31 7.66
N ASN A 50 -3.27 17.54 8.01
CA ASN A 50 -3.61 16.24 7.42
C ASN A 50 -4.89 16.29 6.56
N GLN A 51 -5.11 17.41 5.88
CA GLN A 51 -6.32 17.62 5.07
C GLN A 51 -6.16 17.16 3.61
N THR A 52 -4.94 17.00 3.11
CA THR A 52 -4.72 16.49 1.75
C THR A 52 -4.59 14.96 1.75
N PRO A 53 -4.93 14.28 0.64
CA PRO A 53 -4.72 12.84 0.52
C PRO A 53 -3.26 12.42 0.80
N GLU A 54 -2.29 13.18 0.31
CA GLU A 54 -0.86 12.89 0.50
C GLU A 54 -0.47 13.00 1.98
N ALA A 55 -0.94 14.04 2.68
CA ALA A 55 -0.66 14.21 4.10
C ALA A 55 -1.31 13.10 4.94
N ARG A 56 -2.51 12.66 4.58
CA ARG A 56 -3.19 11.54 5.25
C ARG A 56 -2.46 10.22 5.03
N ARG A 57 -1.95 9.98 3.81
CA ARG A 57 -1.14 8.80 3.52
C ARG A 57 0.11 8.77 4.39
N ASP A 58 0.86 9.87 4.41
CA ASP A 58 2.10 9.95 5.19
C ASP A 58 1.80 9.78 6.69
N TRP A 59 0.71 10.38 7.18
CA TRP A 59 0.22 10.17 8.55
C TRP A 59 -0.10 8.70 8.84
N PHE A 60 -0.79 7.99 7.93
CA PHE A 60 -1.11 6.57 8.09
C PHE A 60 0.13 5.69 8.11
N ASP A 61 1.11 5.93 7.23
CA ASP A 61 2.37 5.17 7.21
C ASP A 61 3.11 5.32 8.55
N ASP A 62 3.30 6.56 9.00
CA ASP A 62 3.95 6.89 10.28
C ASP A 62 3.19 6.35 11.49
N PHE A 63 1.85 6.36 11.44
CA PHE A 63 1.00 5.83 12.50
C PHE A 63 1.16 4.31 12.61
N MET A 64 1.12 3.59 11.49
CA MET A 64 1.20 2.13 11.48
C MET A 64 2.53 1.61 12.03
N VAL A 65 3.65 2.30 11.79
CA VAL A 65 4.96 1.98 12.40
C VAL A 65 4.87 1.86 13.93
N ARG A 66 4.00 2.65 14.58
CA ARG A 66 3.84 2.70 16.04
C ARG A 66 2.59 2.00 16.58
N HIS A 67 1.75 1.45 15.71
CA HIS A 67 0.48 0.81 16.09
C HIS A 67 0.49 -0.69 15.83
N HIS A 68 0.49 -1.07 14.56
CA HIS A 68 0.76 -2.41 14.07
C HIS A 68 1.45 -2.21 12.74
N SER A 69 2.69 -2.69 12.62
CA SER A 69 3.50 -2.47 11.41
C SER A 69 3.51 -3.73 10.56
N PRO A 70 2.72 -3.78 9.46
CA PRO A 70 2.99 -4.66 8.34
C PRO A 70 4.43 -4.47 7.81
N ASP A 71 4.82 -5.34 6.89
CA ASP A 71 6.02 -5.10 6.09
C ASP A 71 5.91 -3.77 5.31
N PRO A 72 7.03 -3.15 4.91
CA PRO A 72 7.04 -1.81 4.34
C PRO A 72 6.16 -1.66 3.10
N ASP A 73 6.13 -2.66 2.21
CA ASP A 73 5.37 -2.59 0.97
C ASP A 73 3.87 -2.67 1.24
N SER A 74 3.45 -3.63 2.09
CA SER A 74 2.05 -3.73 2.53
C SER A 74 1.60 -2.47 3.27
N ARG A 75 2.46 -1.90 4.12
CA ARG A 75 2.15 -0.69 4.89
C ARG A 75 1.94 0.51 3.96
N ALA A 76 2.82 0.72 2.99
CA ALA A 76 2.68 1.79 2.01
C ALA A 76 1.38 1.65 1.18
N ALA A 77 1.07 0.42 0.72
CA ALA A 77 -0.15 0.14 -0.02
C ALA A 77 -1.42 0.40 0.81
N ILE A 78 -1.43 0.00 2.09
CA ILE A 78 -2.55 0.26 3.01
C ILE A 78 -2.68 1.77 3.27
N ALA A 79 -1.57 2.49 3.48
CA ALA A 79 -1.58 3.92 3.77
C ALA A 79 -2.18 4.74 2.62
N GLU A 80 -1.76 4.46 1.38
CA GLU A 80 -2.29 5.08 0.16
C GLU A 80 -3.80 4.83 0.04
N TRP A 81 -4.23 3.59 0.26
CA TRP A 81 -5.64 3.22 0.18
C TRP A 81 -6.50 3.89 1.26
N LEU A 82 -6.04 3.92 2.51
CA LEU A 82 -6.76 4.58 3.62
C LEU A 82 -6.87 6.10 3.40
N ALA A 83 -5.86 6.74 2.82
CA ALA A 83 -5.91 8.14 2.44
C ALA A 83 -6.96 8.40 1.35
N GLY A 84 -7.08 7.50 0.38
CA GLY A 84 -8.13 7.53 -0.64
C GLY A 84 -9.55 7.41 -0.05
N ILE A 85 -9.73 6.59 0.99
CA ILE A 85 -11.01 6.48 1.71
C ILE A 85 -11.37 7.77 2.46
N ALA A 86 -10.36 8.48 2.98
CA ALA A 86 -10.55 9.68 3.78
C ALA A 86 -10.89 10.93 2.93
N SER A 87 -10.80 10.83 1.61
CA SER A 87 -10.89 11.94 0.65
C SER A 87 -12.32 12.32 0.28
#